data_AF-A0A5K0VBS2-F1
#
_entry.id   AF-A0A5K0VBS2-F1
#
_cell.length_a   1.000
_cell.length_b   1.000
_cell.length_c   1.000
_cell.angle_alpha   90.00
_cell.angle_beta   90.00
_cell.angle_gamma   90.00
#
_symmetry.space_group_name_H-M   'P 1'
#
loop_
_entity.id
_entity.type
_entity.pdbx_description
1 polymer ?
#
loop_
_entity_poly.entity_id
_entity_poly.type
_entity_poly.pdbx_seq_one_letter_code
_entity_poly.pdbx_strand_id
1 'polypeptide(L)' 'PHYNLYLESISVNGQTLSIDSSVFATASTSGTIIDSGTTLAYIAEQAYDVFITA' A
#
# COMPACT_ATOMS: atom_id res chain seq x y z
N PRO A 1 18.21 -3.19 5.37
CA PRO A 1 17.61 -1.93 4.84
C PRO A 1 16.78 -2.28 3.59
N HIS A 2 15.61 -1.68 3.42
CA HIS A 2 14.73 -1.94 2.28
C HIS A 2 14.72 -0.76 1.30
N TYR A 3 14.27 -1.00 0.07
CA TYR A 3 13.93 0.06 -0.87
C TYR A 3 12.54 0.59 -0.50
N ASN A 4 12.49 1.57 0.41
CA ASN A 4 11.25 2.12 0.93
C ASN A 4 10.69 3.21 -0.01
N LEU A 5 9.37 3.24 -0.13
CA LEU A 5 8.63 4.27 -0.86
C LEU A 5 7.62 4.95 0.07
N TYR A 6 7.25 6.19 -0.27
CA TYR A 6 6.08 6.86 0.28
C TYR A 6 4.91 6.60 -0.67
N LEU A 7 4.00 5.70 -0.29
CA LEU A 7 2.78 5.43 -1.04
C LEU A 7 1.71 6.45 -0.63
N GLU A 8 1.28 7.30 -1.56
CA GLU A 8 0.30 8.35 -1.29
C GLU A 8 -1.14 7.91 -1.51
N SER A 9 -1.38 7.13 -2.56
CA SER A 9 -2.73 6.65 -2.92
C SER A 9 -2.68 5.43 -3.82
N ILE A 10 -3.81 4.74 -3.94
CA ILE A 10 -4.02 3.63 -4.87
C ILE A 10 -5.19 4.02 -5.79
N SER A 11 -5.04 3.76 -7.08
CA SER A 11 -6.12 3.92 -8.06
C SER A 11 -6.38 2.61 -8.79
N VAL A 12 -7.66 2.24 -8.91
CA VAL A 12 -8.12 1.08 -9.68
C VAL A 12 -8.97 1.61 -10.84
N ASN A 13 -8.68 1.15 -12.06
CA ASN A 13 -9.33 1.64 -13.28
C ASN A 13 -9.34 3.18 -13.40
N GLY A 14 -8.23 3.83 -12.97
CA GLY A 14 -8.07 5.28 -12.99
C GLY A 14 -8.86 6.05 -11.93
N GLN A 15 -9.59 5.38 -11.03
CA GLN A 15 -10.30 6.00 -9.92
C GLN A 15 -9.51 5.81 -8.63
N THR A 16 -9.19 6.92 -7.95
CA THR A 16 -8.49 6.88 -6.67
C THR A 16 -9.41 6.35 -5.57
N LEU A 17 -8.92 5.35 -4.84
CA LEU A 17 -9.65 4.74 -3.74
C LEU A 17 -9.68 5.67 -2.52
N SER A 18 -10.80 5.68 -1.80
CA SER A 18 -10.95 6.44 -0.56
C SER A 18 -10.30 5.67 0.60
N ILE A 19 -8.97 5.73 0.66
CA ILE A 19 -8.16 5.14 1.72
C ILE A 19 -7.40 6.28 2.39
N ASP A 20 -7.41 6.33 3.73
CA ASP A 20 -6.62 7.30 4.48
C ASP A 20 -5.13 7.02 4.25
N SER A 21 -4.37 8.02 3.78
CA SER A 21 -2.95 7.84 3.44
C SER A 21 -2.07 7.51 4.66
N SER A 22 -2.55 7.79 5.89
CA SER A 22 -1.86 7.37 7.11
C SER A 22 -1.74 5.84 7.25
N VAL A 23 -2.60 5.08 6.57
CA VAL A 23 -2.48 3.61 6.46
C VAL A 23 -1.15 3.19 5.84
N PHE A 24 -0.58 4.03 4.98
CA PHE A 24 0.69 3.76 4.29
C PHE A 24 1.90 4.45 4.92
N ALA A 25 1.72 5.13 6.06
CA ALA A 25 2.77 5.90 6.69
C ALA A 25 3.98 5.02 7.06
N THR A 26 5.17 5.51 6.71
CA THR A 26 6.44 4.86 7.04
C THR A 26 6.74 5.04 8.53
N ALA A 27 6.88 3.92 9.23
CA ALA A 27 7.33 3.84 10.62
C ALA A 27 8.31 2.68 10.79
N SER A 28 8.70 2.37 12.03
CA SER A 28 9.60 1.24 12.31
C SER A 28 9.01 -0.12 11.92
N THR A 29 7.69 -0.24 11.92
CA THR A 29 6.96 -1.50 11.65
C THR A 29 5.92 -1.39 10.54
N SER A 30 5.87 -0.26 9.82
CA SER A 30 4.91 0.00 8.74
C SER A 30 5.55 0.78 7.61
N GLY A 31 5.01 0.66 6.41
CA GLY A 31 5.47 1.38 5.22
C GLY A 31 5.36 0.54 3.97
N THR A 32 5.78 1.11 2.84
CA THR A 32 5.78 0.43 1.53
C THR A 32 7.22 0.14 1.10
N ILE A 33 7.47 -1.08 0.66
CA ILE A 33 8.79 -1.49 0.17
C ILE A 33 8.70 -2.07 -1.24
N ILE A 34 9.79 -1.94 -2.00
CA ILE A 34 10.05 -2.75 -3.19
C ILE A 34 10.91 -3.94 -2.77
N ASP A 35 10.38 -5.14 -2.95
CA ASP A 35 11.03 -6.39 -2.55
C ASP A 35 10.94 -7.43 -3.66
N SER A 36 12.08 -7.70 -4.31
CA SER A 36 12.18 -8.74 -5.35
C SER A 36 12.15 -10.16 -4.80
N GLY A 37 12.30 -10.34 -3.48
CA GLY A 37 12.19 -11.63 -2.80
C GLY A 37 10.75 -12.09 -2.56
N THR A 38 9.77 -11.20 -2.80
CA THR A 38 8.34 -11.46 -2.55
C THR A 38 7.59 -11.63 -3.87
N THR A 39 6.82 -12.72 -4.01
CA THR A 39 6.09 -13.05 -5.24
C THR A 39 4.82 -12.23 -5.46
N LEU A 40 4.08 -11.91 -4.40
CA LEU A 40 2.80 -11.20 -4.46
C LEU A 40 2.94 -9.80 -3.88
N ALA A 41 2.14 -8.85 -4.38
CA ALA A 41 1.98 -7.58 -3.69
C ALA A 41 1.11 -7.78 -2.44
N TYR A 42 1.61 -7.34 -1.29
CA TYR A 42 0.84 -7.28 -0.05
C TYR A 42 0.48 -5.83 0.21
N ILE A 43 -0.78 -5.60 0.56
CA ILE A 43 -1.31 -4.29 0.96
C ILE A 43 -1.68 -4.31 2.43
N ALA A 44 -1.68 -3.15 3.07
CA ALA A 44 -2.11 -3.03 4.46
C ALA A 44 -3.55 -3.56 4.62
N GLU A 45 -3.82 -4.25 5.74
CA GLU A 45 -5.14 -4.84 6.02
C GLU A 45 -6.26 -3.80 5.91
N GLN A 46 -6.03 -2.59 6.40
CA GLN A 46 -7.00 -1.49 6.36
C GLN A 46 -7.30 -1.00 4.93
N ALA A 47 -6.44 -1.31 3.96
CA ALA A 47 -6.64 -1.01 2.54
C ALA A 47 -7.25 -2.20 1.77
N TYR A 48 -7.28 -3.40 2.35
CA TYR A 48 -7.60 -4.63 1.63
C TYR A 48 -9.04 -4.66 1.12
N ASP A 49 -10.01 -4.44 2.00
CA ASP A 49 -11.44 -4.49 1.66
C ASP A 49 -11.82 -3.45 0.60
N VAL A 50 -11.29 -2.23 0.73
CA VAL A 50 -11.50 -1.16 -0.25
C VAL A 50 -10.88 -1.53 -1.60
N PHE A 51 -9.71 -2.17 -1.61
CA PHE A 51 -9.02 -2.57 -2.84
C PHE A 51 -9.73 -3.72 -3.57
N ILE A 52 -10.18 -4.76 -2.87
CA ILE A 52 -10.81 -5.93 -3.52
C ILE A 52 -12.24 -5.66 -4.02
N THR A 53 -12.88 -4.61 -3.52
CA THR A 53 -14.23 -4.20 -3.92
C THR A 53 -14.27 -3.07 -4.94
N ALA A 54 -13.09 -2.56 -5.35
CA ALA A 54 -12.92 -1.46 -6.29
C ALA A 54 -13.16 -1.80 -7.77
#